data_AF-A0AAE7BBH3-F1
#
_entry.id   AF-A0AAE7BBH3-F1
#
_cell.length_a   1.000
_cell.length_b   1.000
_cell.length_c   1.000
_cell.angle_alpha   90.00
_cell.angle_beta   90.00
_cell.angle_gamma   90.00
#
_symmetry.space_group_name_H-M   'P 1'
#
loop_
_entity.id
_entity.type
_entity.pdbx_description
1 polymer ?
#
loop_
_entity_poly.entity_id
_entity_poly.type
_entity_poly.pdbx_seq_one_letter_code
_entity_poly.pdbx_strand_id
1 'polypeptide(L)'
;MSVLISLLTNLIPTIVTFFANMAKKLTLTAIIVPIQITLLIALYTAKFAFITTIITLIVWIYNRVVVIFGLISSMNNNVSFDIPFKILQSLGIFQALNETFALFSYVFVSLMILFISKLAIMSLQSIADEYFKIGVLLQLGLK
;
A
#
# COMPACT_ATOMS: atom_id res chain seq x y z
N MET A 1 8.18 60.19 -33.24
CA MET A 1 7.68 60.02 -31.86
C MET A 1 6.59 58.95 -31.76
N SER A 2 5.59 58.93 -32.65
CA SER A 2 4.51 57.92 -32.65
C SER A 2 5.00 56.47 -32.83
N VAL A 3 6.00 56.23 -33.68
CA VAL A 3 6.57 54.88 -33.93
C VAL A 3 7.32 54.33 -32.71
N LEU A 4 7.97 55.20 -31.94
CA LEU A 4 8.75 54.82 -30.76
C LEU A 4 7.82 54.49 -29.59
N ILE A 5 6.72 55.24 -29.46
CA ILE A 5 5.66 54.97 -28.48
C ILE A 5 4.92 53.67 -28.85
N SER A 6 4.62 53.43 -30.14
CA SER A 6 3.94 52.19 -30.57
C SER A 6 4.81 50.94 -30.42
N LEU A 7 6.13 51.05 -30.60
CA LEU A 7 7.08 49.98 -30.30
C LEU A 7 7.11 49.66 -28.81
N LEU A 8 7.20 50.67 -27.94
CA LEU A 8 7.19 50.51 -26.48
C LEU A 8 5.88 49.90 -25.97
N THR A 9 4.72 50.34 -26.46
CA THR A 9 3.41 49.81 -26.04
C THR A 9 3.19 48.37 -26.47
N ASN A 10 3.85 47.87 -27.51
CA ASN A 10 3.76 46.47 -27.94
C ASN A 10 4.85 45.58 -27.31
N LEU A 11 6.04 46.11 -27.06
CA LEU A 11 7.16 45.35 -26.48
C LEU A 11 6.97 45.07 -24.99
N ILE A 12 6.51 46.05 -24.20
CA ILE A 12 6.29 45.89 -22.76
C ILE A 12 5.34 44.72 -22.44
N PRO A 13 4.12 44.63 -23.01
CA PRO A 13 3.22 43.51 -22.74
C PRO A 13 3.76 42.17 -23.25
N THR A 14 4.54 42.15 -24.34
CA THR A 14 5.17 40.94 -24.86
C THR A 14 6.26 40.41 -23.91
N ILE A 15 7.06 41.30 -23.31
CA ILE A 15 8.09 40.94 -22.32
C ILE A 15 7.44 40.45 -21.03
N VAL A 16 6.40 41.15 -20.54
CA VAL A 16 5.69 40.76 -19.31
C VAL A 16 5.02 39.38 -19.46
N THR A 17 4.37 39.13 -20.59
CA THR A 17 3.75 37.81 -20.87
C THR A 17 4.80 36.70 -21.02
N PHE A 18 5.97 36.99 -21.60
CA PHE A 18 7.08 36.04 -21.67
C PHE A 18 7.57 35.61 -20.28
N PHE A 19 7.87 36.58 -19.39
CA PHE A 19 8.31 36.26 -18.03
C PHE A 19 7.23 35.58 -17.20
N ALA A 20 5.95 35.95 -17.36
CA ALA A 20 4.84 35.29 -16.70
C ALA A 20 4.71 33.81 -17.13
N ASN A 21 4.81 33.53 -18.44
CA ASN A 21 4.78 32.17 -18.96
C ASN A 21 6.01 31.35 -18.54
N MET A 22 7.18 31.98 -18.49
CA MET A 22 8.42 31.34 -18.04
C MET A 22 8.37 30.99 -16.55
N ALA A 23 7.87 31.90 -15.70
CA ALA A 23 7.65 31.62 -14.28
C ALA A 23 6.63 30.50 -14.04
N LYS A 24 5.54 30.47 -14.83
CA LYS A 24 4.53 29.41 -14.78
C LYS A 24 5.09 28.05 -15.19
N LYS A 25 5.89 28.00 -16.26
CA LYS A 25 6.63 26.80 -16.69
C LYS A 25 7.61 26.32 -15.62
N LEU A 26 8.38 27.24 -15.04
CA LEU A 26 9.41 26.89 -14.06
C LEU A 26 8.80 26.34 -12.77
N THR A 27 7.74 26.96 -12.27
CA THR A 27 7.02 26.48 -11.07
C THR A 27 6.35 25.11 -11.27
N LEU A 28 5.68 24.90 -12.41
CA LEU A 28 5.09 23.59 -12.73
C LEU A 28 6.15 22.49 -12.86
N THR A 29 7.19 22.76 -13.63
CA THR A 29 8.14 21.70 -14.03
C THR A 29 9.21 21.44 -12.97
N ALA A 30 9.68 22.48 -12.27
CA ALA A 30 10.78 22.35 -11.31
C ALA A 30 10.33 22.11 -9.87
N ILE A 31 9.09 22.45 -9.51
CA ILE A 31 8.60 22.35 -8.13
C ILE A 31 7.47 21.32 -8.03
N ILE A 32 6.40 21.49 -8.82
CA ILE A 32 5.20 20.65 -8.68
C ILE A 32 5.46 19.21 -9.13
N VAL A 33 6.08 19.00 -10.29
CA VAL A 33 6.34 17.66 -10.83
C VAL A 33 7.25 16.82 -9.91
N PRO A 34 8.39 17.32 -9.40
CA PRO A 34 9.23 16.55 -8.47
C PRO A 34 8.52 16.18 -7.16
N ILE A 35 7.70 17.09 -6.61
CA ILE A 35 6.91 16.82 -5.39
C ILE A 35 5.91 15.68 -5.65
N GLN A 36 5.22 15.69 -6.78
CA GLN A 36 4.28 14.62 -7.14
C GLN A 36 4.99 13.27 -7.34
N ILE A 37 6.16 13.26 -7.98
CA ILE A 37 6.98 12.04 -8.11
C ILE A 37 7.41 11.51 -6.72
N THR A 38 7.80 12.41 -5.82
CA THR A 38 8.24 12.04 -4.46
C THR A 38 7.08 11.43 -3.65
N LEU A 39 5.90 12.05 -3.71
CA LEU A 39 4.68 11.53 -3.10
C LEU A 39 4.30 10.15 -3.66
N LEU A 40 4.43 9.98 -4.97
CA LEU A 40 4.13 8.72 -5.64
C LEU A 40 5.08 7.61 -5.19
N ILE A 41 6.38 7.87 -5.10
CA ILE A 41 7.37 6.93 -4.56
C ILE A 41 7.03 6.57 -3.11
N ALA A 42 6.72 7.56 -2.27
CA ALA A 42 6.34 7.32 -0.87
C ALA A 42 5.06 6.45 -0.76
N LEU A 43 4.08 6.69 -1.64
CA LEU A 43 2.86 5.87 -1.77
C LEU A 43 3.18 4.43 -2.15
N TYR A 44 4.12 4.21 -3.08
CA TYR A 44 4.60 2.87 -3.45
C TYR A 44 5.24 2.16 -2.25
N THR A 45 6.17 2.84 -1.56
CA THR A 45 6.88 2.27 -0.41
C THR A 45 5.91 1.92 0.72
N ALA A 46 4.96 2.79 1.04
CA ALA A 46 3.96 2.55 2.09
C ALA A 46 3.09 1.32 1.78
N LYS A 47 2.72 1.10 0.51
CA LYS A 47 1.90 -0.04 0.10
C LYS A 47 2.67 -1.35 0.15
N PHE A 48 3.91 -1.36 -0.31
CA PHE A 48 4.79 -2.52 -0.18
C PHE A 48 5.03 -2.87 1.30
N ALA A 49 5.24 -1.87 2.16
CA ALA A 49 5.35 -2.05 3.60
C ALA A 49 4.07 -2.64 4.23
N PHE A 50 2.90 -2.22 3.76
CA PHE A 50 1.63 -2.76 4.22
C PHE A 50 1.43 -4.23 3.83
N ILE A 51 1.74 -4.60 2.58
CA ILE A 51 1.68 -6.00 2.11
C ILE A 51 2.64 -6.88 2.90
N THR A 52 3.88 -6.43 3.10
CA THR A 52 4.85 -7.17 3.91
C THR A 52 4.35 -7.34 5.33
N THR A 53 3.82 -6.29 5.96
CA THR A 53 3.26 -6.35 7.32
C THR A 53 2.16 -7.41 7.44
N ILE A 54 1.24 -7.49 6.47
CA ILE A 54 0.19 -8.51 6.44
C ILE A 54 0.79 -9.92 6.37
N ILE A 55 1.75 -10.14 5.46
CA ILE A 55 2.42 -11.44 5.32
C ILE A 55 3.13 -11.83 6.62
N THR A 56 3.85 -10.90 7.25
CA THR A 56 4.53 -11.13 8.54
C THR A 56 3.53 -11.48 9.63
N LEU A 57 2.37 -10.82 9.65
CA LEU A 57 1.30 -11.08 10.62
C LEU A 57 0.70 -12.48 10.44
N ILE A 58 0.48 -12.92 9.19
CA ILE A 58 0.00 -14.29 8.89
C ILE A 58 1.02 -15.33 9.41
N VAL A 59 2.31 -15.15 9.09
CA VAL A 59 3.37 -16.06 9.53
C VAL A 59 3.47 -16.07 11.05
N TRP A 60 3.33 -14.91 11.70
CA TRP A 60 3.36 -14.80 13.15
C TRP A 60 2.19 -15.55 13.80
N ILE A 61 0.97 -15.40 13.30
CA ILE A 61 -0.21 -16.12 13.79
C ILE A 61 0.00 -17.63 13.63
N TYR A 62 0.41 -18.09 12.45
CA TYR A 62 0.67 -19.50 12.19
C TYR A 62 1.69 -20.08 13.18
N ASN A 63 2.83 -19.40 13.34
CA ASN A 63 3.86 -19.82 14.28
C ASN A 63 3.34 -19.87 15.72
N ARG A 64 2.46 -18.94 16.11
CA ARG A 64 1.90 -18.93 17.46
C ARG A 64 0.92 -20.07 17.72
N VAL A 65 0.12 -20.43 16.73
CA VAL A 65 -0.75 -21.61 16.79
C VAL A 65 0.08 -22.89 16.95
N VAL A 66 1.14 -23.06 16.15
CA VAL A 66 2.04 -24.22 16.27
C VAL A 66 2.67 -24.32 17.67
N VAL A 67 3.11 -23.19 18.23
CA VAL A 67 3.65 -23.14 19.60
C VAL A 67 2.61 -23.55 20.64
N ILE A 68 1.35 -23.11 20.51
CA ILE A 68 0.27 -23.50 21.43
C ILE A 68 0.03 -25.00 21.39
N PHE A 69 -0.01 -25.61 20.20
CA PHE A 69 -0.14 -27.07 20.06
C PHE A 69 1.07 -27.81 20.64
N GLY A 70 2.28 -27.26 20.50
CA GLY A 70 3.50 -27.79 21.14
C GLY A 70 3.46 -27.71 22.67
N LEU A 71 2.87 -26.67 23.24
CA LEU A 71 2.67 -26.55 24.69
C LEU A 71 1.63 -27.55 25.19
N ILE A 72 0.52 -27.70 24.45
CA ILE A 72 -0.53 -28.70 24.73
C ILE A 72 0.04 -30.12 24.77
N SER A 73 0.89 -30.49 23.80
CA SER A 73 1.51 -31.83 23.79
C SER A 73 2.48 -32.03 24.95
N SER A 74 3.17 -30.98 25.40
CA SER A 74 4.07 -31.03 26.57
C SER A 74 3.33 -31.16 27.91
N MET A 75 2.10 -30.65 28.01
CA MET A 75 1.26 -30.77 29.21
C MET A 75 0.75 -32.19 29.47
N ASN A 76 0.73 -33.04 28.44
CA ASN A 76 0.36 -34.47 28.55
C ASN A 76 1.30 -35.26 29.50
N ASN A 77 2.48 -34.73 29.80
CA ASN A 77 3.45 -35.37 30.69
C ASN A 77 3.21 -35.09 32.19
N ASN A 78 2.26 -34.22 32.54
CA ASN A 78 1.94 -33.91 33.95
C ASN A 78 0.84 -34.85 34.48
N VAL A 79 1.20 -35.66 35.48
CA VAL A 79 0.39 -36.77 36.06
C VAL A 79 -1.01 -36.33 36.51
N SER A 80 -1.21 -35.05 36.89
CA SER A 80 -2.50 -34.55 37.40
C SER A 80 -3.58 -34.29 36.33
N PHE A 81 -3.22 -34.18 35.03
CA PHE A 81 -4.17 -33.87 33.95
C PHE A 81 -4.35 -35.02 32.94
N ASP A 82 -3.71 -36.15 33.19
CA ASP A 82 -3.57 -37.25 32.24
C ASP A 82 -4.92 -37.93 31.88
N ILE A 83 -5.82 -38.06 32.86
CA ILE A 83 -7.15 -38.68 32.68
C ILE A 83 -8.08 -37.81 31.81
N PRO A 84 -8.34 -36.53 32.14
CA PRO A 84 -9.16 -35.68 31.28
C PRO A 84 -8.55 -35.45 29.89
N PHE A 85 -7.22 -35.43 29.76
CA PHE A 85 -6.57 -35.34 28.45
C PHE A 85 -6.83 -36.57 27.57
N LYS A 86 -6.69 -37.77 28.14
CA LYS A 86 -6.95 -39.03 27.44
C LYS A 86 -8.42 -39.16 27.01
N ILE A 87 -9.37 -38.67 27.82
CA ILE A 87 -10.79 -38.62 27.45
C ILE A 87 -11.03 -37.67 26.28
N LEU A 88 -10.45 -36.46 26.31
CA LEU A 88 -10.57 -35.50 25.21
C LEU A 88 -9.90 -36.00 23.92
N GLN A 89 -8.79 -36.74 24.06
CA GLN A 89 -8.10 -37.38 22.96
C GLN A 89 -8.90 -38.55 22.38
N SER A 90 -9.52 -39.39 23.22
CA SER A 90 -10.37 -40.50 22.77
C SER A 90 -11.66 -40.03 22.10
N LEU A 91 -12.19 -38.86 22.51
CA LEU A 91 -13.32 -38.21 21.86
C LEU A 91 -12.92 -37.54 20.52
N GLY A 92 -11.63 -37.56 20.14
CA GLY A 92 -11.15 -36.96 18.90
C GLY A 92 -11.18 -35.45 18.88
N ILE A 93 -11.41 -34.78 20.02
CA ILE A 93 -11.60 -33.32 20.10
C ILE A 93 -10.34 -32.59 19.64
N PHE A 94 -9.15 -33.08 20.00
CA PHE A 94 -7.89 -32.48 19.54
C PHE A 94 -7.68 -32.62 18.03
N GLN A 95 -8.11 -33.74 17.45
CA GLN A 95 -8.00 -33.96 16.02
C GLN A 95 -9.00 -33.09 15.24
N ALA A 96 -10.26 -33.03 15.70
CA ALA A 96 -11.27 -32.13 15.16
C ALA A 96 -10.87 -30.65 15.28
N LEU A 97 -10.25 -30.25 16.39
CA LEU A 97 -9.70 -28.90 16.56
C LEU A 97 -8.60 -28.60 15.55
N ASN A 98 -7.67 -29.53 15.33
CA ASN A 98 -6.57 -29.35 14.39
C ASN A 98 -7.08 -29.23 12.95
N GLU A 99 -8.01 -30.11 12.54
CA GLU A 99 -8.63 -30.08 11.21
C GLU A 99 -9.46 -28.80 10.99
N THR A 100 -10.23 -28.38 12.00
CA THR A 100 -11.00 -27.14 11.95
C THR A 100 -10.08 -25.92 11.89
N PHE A 101 -8.98 -25.89 12.65
CA PHE A 101 -7.99 -24.82 12.60
C PHE A 101 -7.27 -24.77 11.26
N ALA A 102 -6.97 -25.92 10.64
CA ALA A 102 -6.36 -25.98 9.32
C ALA A 102 -7.30 -25.40 8.25
N LEU A 103 -8.57 -25.81 8.25
CA LEU A 103 -9.60 -25.26 7.36
C LEU A 103 -9.83 -23.76 7.60
N PHE A 104 -9.93 -23.35 8.87
CA PHE A 104 -10.04 -21.94 9.25
C PHE A 104 -8.84 -21.13 8.78
N SER A 105 -7.62 -21.64 8.97
CA SER A 105 -6.39 -20.98 8.51
C SER A 105 -6.37 -20.85 6.98
N TYR A 106 -6.83 -21.87 6.25
CA TYR A 106 -6.90 -21.81 4.80
C TYR A 106 -7.90 -20.76 4.30
N VAL A 107 -9.11 -20.74 4.89
CA VAL A 107 -10.13 -19.73 4.58
C VAL A 107 -9.66 -18.33 4.99
N PHE A 108 -9.00 -18.19 6.13
CA PHE A 108 -8.47 -16.93 6.61
C PHE A 108 -7.37 -16.40 5.68
N VAL A 109 -6.44 -17.25 5.25
CA VAL A 109 -5.40 -16.90 4.28
C VAL A 109 -6.01 -16.51 2.93
N SER A 110 -7.01 -17.25 2.43
CA SER A 110 -7.65 -16.91 1.15
C SER A 110 -8.37 -15.56 1.22
N LEU A 111 -9.04 -15.26 2.33
CA LEU A 111 -9.72 -13.99 2.56
C LEU A 111 -8.71 -12.83 2.68
N MET A 112 -7.57 -13.05 3.35
CA MET A 112 -6.47 -12.09 3.40
C MET A 112 -5.85 -11.84 2.02
N ILE A 113 -5.63 -12.87 1.21
CA ILE A 113 -5.14 -12.72 -0.17
C ILE A 113 -6.11 -11.88 -0.99
N LEU A 114 -7.41 -12.17 -0.91
CA LEU A 114 -8.45 -11.42 -1.62
C LEU A 114 -8.47 -9.94 -1.18
N PHE A 115 -8.28 -9.68 0.11
CA PHE A 115 -8.16 -8.33 0.65
C PHE A 115 -6.90 -7.61 0.14
N ILE A 116 -5.76 -8.30 0.10
CA ILE A 116 -4.50 -7.79 -0.46
C ILE A 116 -4.68 -7.45 -1.95
N SER A 117 -5.29 -8.35 -2.74
CA SER A 117 -5.57 -8.13 -4.15
C SER A 117 -6.47 -6.92 -4.36
N LYS A 118 -7.53 -6.76 -3.57
CA LYS A 118 -8.40 -5.58 -3.62
C LYS A 118 -7.63 -4.30 -3.33
N LEU A 119 -6.82 -4.29 -2.27
CA LEU A 119 -5.96 -3.14 -1.94
C LEU A 119 -4.97 -2.83 -3.06
N ALA A 120 -4.36 -3.85 -3.67
CA ALA A 120 -3.44 -3.69 -4.79
C ALA A 120 -4.12 -3.06 -6.02
N ILE A 121 -5.34 -3.50 -6.36
CA ILE A 121 -6.11 -2.95 -7.48
C ILE A 121 -6.48 -1.48 -7.23
N MET A 122 -7.08 -1.17 -6.08
CA MET A 122 -7.43 0.22 -5.71
C MET A 122 -6.18 1.09 -5.70
N SER A 123 -5.05 0.50 -5.32
CA SER A 123 -3.79 1.18 -5.27
C SER A 123 -3.21 1.51 -6.63
N LEU A 124 -3.23 0.55 -7.56
CA LEU A 124 -2.81 0.74 -8.94
C LEU A 124 -3.68 1.79 -9.63
N GLN A 125 -4.99 1.77 -9.37
CA GLN A 125 -5.92 2.76 -9.92
C GLN A 125 -5.59 4.17 -9.44
N SER A 126 -5.40 4.36 -8.12
CA SER A 126 -4.99 5.66 -7.57
C SER A 126 -3.64 6.14 -8.12
N ILE A 127 -2.69 5.24 -8.34
CA ILE A 127 -1.40 5.57 -8.95
C ILE A 127 -1.57 5.97 -10.41
N ALA A 128 -2.36 5.23 -11.19
CA ALA A 128 -2.65 5.53 -12.57
C ALA A 128 -3.31 6.92 -12.72
N ASP A 129 -4.21 7.27 -11.81
CA ASP A 129 -4.85 8.59 -11.78
C ASP A 129 -3.85 9.71 -11.47
N GLU A 130 -2.90 9.50 -10.54
CA GLU A 130 -1.85 10.48 -10.27
C GLU A 130 -0.86 10.62 -11.44
N TYR A 131 -0.45 9.52 -12.07
CA TYR A 131 0.36 9.56 -13.29
C TYR A 131 -0.35 10.29 -14.43
N PHE A 132 -1.65 10.07 -14.58
CA PHE A 132 -2.45 10.79 -15.58
C PHE A 132 -2.48 12.29 -15.28
N LYS A 133 -2.68 12.69 -14.02
CA LYS A 133 -2.63 14.11 -13.61
C LYS A 133 -1.25 14.73 -13.87
N ILE A 134 -0.17 14.03 -13.52
CA ILE A 134 1.21 14.48 -13.82
C ILE A 134 1.40 14.65 -15.33
N GLY A 135 0.96 13.68 -16.13
CA GLY A 135 1.04 13.73 -17.59
C GLY A 135 0.27 14.91 -18.19
N VAL A 136 -0.95 15.17 -17.73
CA VAL A 136 -1.76 16.33 -18.13
C VAL A 136 -1.09 17.65 -17.71
N LEU A 137 -0.54 17.73 -16.49
CA LEU A 137 0.17 18.91 -16.00
C LEU A 137 1.44 19.20 -16.79
N LEU A 138 2.20 18.17 -17.19
CA LEU A 138 3.34 18.31 -18.09
C LEU A 138 2.91 18.80 -19.47
N GLN A 139 1.81 18.28 -20.02
CA GLN A 139 1.31 18.69 -21.33
C GLN A 139 0.76 20.13 -21.34
N LEU A 140 0.08 20.53 -20.26
CA LEU A 140 -0.39 21.91 -20.05
C LEU A 140 0.75 22.87 -19.73
N GLY A 141 1.80 22.40 -19.04
CA GLY A 141 3.00 23.17 -18.76
C GLY A 141 3.90 23.33 -19.99
N LEU A 142 3.83 22.44 -20.98
CA LEU A 142 4.63 22.53 -22.21
C LEU A 142 4.01 23.44 -23.29
N LYS A 143 2.67 23.55 -23.33
CA LYS A 143 1.95 24.54 -24.15
C LYS A 143 2.16 25.96 -23.62
#